data_AF-A0A950KET4-F1
#
_entry.id   AF-A0A950KET4-F1
#
_cell.length_a   1.000
_cell.length_b   1.000
_cell.length_c   1.000
_cell.angle_alpha   90.00
_cell.angle_beta   90.00
_cell.angle_gamma   90.00
#
_symmetry.space_group_name_H-M   'P 1'
#
loop_
_entity.id
_entity.type
_entity.pdbx_description
1 polymer ?
#
loop_
_entity_poly.entity_id
_entity_poly.type
_entity_poly.pdbx_seq_one_letter_code
_entity_poly.pdbx_strand_id
1 'polypeptide(L)'
;MAQDSDSVPGALRMYTNDMFALDKHIVEALERQHEDDRFQTDQRVGSFVGDSLDAFRRNVNELQLHIDRFGAGTGKVVKEAVAGALGVAAGVYDKVRKDPVSRGLRDDYVALNHAAISYTMLHTTALAYGDEPLAQTAQSHLKTLTPLIMRVYEVIPYAVLAELQDEPDAPVHHEAADVTLQQGREAWQQGS
;
A
#
# COMPACT_ATOMS: atom_id res chain seq x y z
N MET A 1 7.45 -19.85 -39.75
CA MET A 1 7.20 -18.61 -38.98
C MET A 1 7.71 -18.87 -37.57
N ALA A 2 8.94 -18.42 -37.28
CA ALA A 2 9.45 -18.40 -35.93
C ALA A 2 8.82 -17.17 -35.25
N GLN A 3 8.07 -17.41 -34.18
CA GLN A 3 7.50 -16.37 -33.33
C GLN A 3 8.66 -15.81 -32.50
N ASP A 4 8.86 -14.49 -32.49
CA ASP A 4 9.88 -13.81 -31.66
C ASP A 4 9.73 -14.24 -30.19
N SER A 5 10.54 -15.21 -29.76
CA SER A 5 10.55 -15.75 -28.40
C SER A 5 11.30 -14.85 -27.40
N ASP A 6 11.85 -13.74 -27.85
CA ASP A 6 12.74 -12.86 -27.07
C ASP A 6 12.04 -11.60 -26.53
N SER A 7 10.74 -11.41 -26.82
CA SER A 7 9.99 -10.26 -26.31
C SER A 7 9.31 -10.61 -24.97
N VAL A 8 9.61 -9.84 -23.91
CA VAL A 8 8.91 -9.96 -22.63
C VAL A 8 7.40 -9.80 -22.86
N PRO A 9 6.56 -10.75 -22.41
CA PRO A 9 5.11 -10.68 -22.51
C PRO A 9 4.55 -9.32 -22.07
N GLY A 10 3.64 -8.76 -22.87
CA GLY A 10 3.04 -7.45 -22.59
C GLY A 10 2.35 -7.38 -21.22
N ALA A 11 1.74 -8.48 -20.78
CA ALA A 11 1.11 -8.59 -19.46
C ALA A 11 2.11 -8.43 -18.30
N LEU A 12 3.32 -8.98 -18.41
CA LEU A 12 4.36 -8.81 -17.37
C LEU A 12 4.78 -7.35 -17.25
N ARG A 13 4.98 -6.67 -18.40
CA ARG A 13 5.32 -5.24 -18.42
C ARG A 13 4.20 -4.40 -17.81
N MET A 14 2.96 -4.67 -18.22
CA MET A 14 1.77 -3.95 -17.74
C MET A 14 1.64 -4.07 -16.21
N TYR A 15 1.49 -5.29 -15.68
CA TYR A 15 1.29 -5.46 -14.24
C TYR A 15 2.48 -4.99 -13.40
N THR A 16 3.71 -5.11 -13.89
CA THR A 16 4.89 -4.60 -13.15
C THR A 16 4.89 -3.07 -13.11
N ASN A 17 4.57 -2.41 -14.23
CA ASN A 17 4.47 -0.95 -14.27
C ASN A 17 3.30 -0.43 -13.43
N ASP A 18 2.16 -1.13 -13.45
CA ASP A 18 0.99 -0.78 -12.62
C ASP A 18 1.33 -0.85 -11.13
N MET A 19 1.99 -1.93 -10.70
CA MET A 19 2.44 -2.06 -9.30
C MET A 19 3.48 -1.00 -8.94
N PHE A 20 4.40 -0.66 -9.84
CA PHE A 20 5.39 0.38 -9.60
C PHE A 20 4.73 1.76 -9.42
N ALA A 21 3.74 2.09 -10.25
CA ALA A 21 3.00 3.33 -10.14
C ALA A 21 2.17 3.39 -8.85
N LEU A 22 1.46 2.30 -8.53
CA LEU A 22 0.68 2.19 -7.30
C LEU A 22 1.56 2.36 -6.06
N ASP A 23 2.68 1.64 -5.98
CA ASP A 23 3.57 1.71 -4.82
C ASP A 23 4.19 3.09 -4.66
N LYS A 24 4.55 3.79 -5.75
CA LYS A 24 5.02 5.18 -5.67
C LYS A 24 3.96 6.14 -5.14
N HIS A 25 2.71 5.99 -5.57
CA HIS A 25 1.63 6.80 -5.03
C HIS A 25 1.39 6.57 -3.55
N ILE A 26 1.52 5.32 -3.10
CA ILE A 26 1.42 4.98 -1.68
C ILE A 26 2.60 5.59 -0.90
N VAL A 27 3.83 5.54 -1.43
CA VAL A 27 4.99 6.25 -0.84
C VAL A 27 4.70 7.73 -0.67
N GLU A 28 4.20 8.43 -1.70
CA GLU A 28 3.87 9.85 -1.62
C GLU A 28 2.83 10.17 -0.53
N ALA A 29 1.84 9.28 -0.32
CA ALA A 29 0.85 9.43 0.73
C ALA A 29 1.45 9.22 2.12
N LEU A 30 2.24 8.15 2.30
CA LEU A 30 2.89 7.82 3.56
C LEU A 30 3.97 8.84 3.94
N GLU A 31 4.69 9.43 2.97
CA GLU A 31 5.63 10.53 3.22
C GLU A 31 4.91 11.75 3.81
N ARG A 32 3.77 12.14 3.20
CA ARG A 32 2.94 13.24 3.72
C ARG A 32 2.42 12.97 5.12
N GLN A 33 2.05 11.73 5.43
CA GLN A 33 1.62 11.36 6.78
C GLN A 33 2.80 11.33 7.76
N HIS A 34 3.97 10.85 7.33
CA HIS A 34 5.18 10.79 8.15
C HIS A 34 5.66 12.19 8.54
N GLU A 35 5.46 13.18 7.66
CA GLU A 35 5.76 14.60 7.91
C GLU A 35 4.65 15.34 8.68
N ASP A 36 3.47 14.74 8.88
CA ASP A 36 2.38 15.35 9.64
C ASP A 36 2.44 14.92 11.11
N ASP A 37 2.77 15.86 11.99
CA ASP A 37 2.89 15.66 13.44
C ASP A 37 1.69 14.93 14.07
N ARG A 38 0.49 15.08 13.50
CA ARG A 38 -0.72 14.40 14.00
C ARG A 38 -0.63 12.87 13.91
N PHE A 39 0.05 12.34 12.89
CA PHE A 39 0.33 10.91 12.77
C PHE A 39 1.47 10.46 13.69
N GLN A 40 2.23 11.41 14.26
CA GLN A 40 3.34 11.14 15.16
C GLN A 40 2.94 11.25 16.64
N THR A 41 1.75 11.80 16.95
CA THR A 41 1.23 11.92 18.32
C THR A 41 1.09 10.56 19.02
N ASP A 42 0.55 9.56 18.33
CA ASP A 42 0.44 8.20 18.84
C ASP A 42 1.56 7.34 18.25
N GLN A 43 2.40 6.76 19.13
CA GLN A 43 3.53 5.92 18.73
C GLN A 43 3.12 4.73 17.85
N ARG A 44 1.94 4.17 18.05
CA ARG A 44 1.42 3.04 17.25
C ARG A 44 1.12 3.46 15.82
N VAL A 45 0.57 4.66 15.65
CA VAL A 45 0.31 5.28 14.34
C VAL A 45 1.62 5.62 13.66
N GLY A 46 2.50 6.36 14.33
CA GLY A 46 3.77 6.80 13.74
C GLY A 46 4.65 5.63 13.30
N SER A 47 4.73 4.58 14.13
CA SER A 47 5.47 3.36 13.78
C SER A 47 4.82 2.59 12.63
N PHE A 48 3.48 2.52 12.55
CA PHE A 48 2.80 1.92 11.41
C PHE A 48 3.12 2.66 10.09
N VAL A 49 3.05 4.00 10.10
CA VAL A 49 3.34 4.83 8.92
C VAL A 49 4.79 4.64 8.49
N GLY A 50 5.73 4.69 9.44
CA GLY A 50 7.17 4.50 9.16
C GLY A 50 7.48 3.12 8.57
N ASP A 51 6.98 2.05 9.19
CA ASP A 51 7.22 0.68 8.73
C ASP A 51 6.60 0.44 7.35
N SER A 52 5.43 1.03 7.08
CA SER A 52 4.78 0.97 5.77
C SER A 52 5.56 1.73 4.71
N LEU A 53 6.02 2.94 5.03
CA LEU A 53 6.81 3.78 4.12
C LEU A 53 8.09 3.07 3.69
N ASP A 54 8.79 2.46 4.66
CA ASP A 54 10.00 1.69 4.39
C ASP A 54 9.72 0.45 3.53
N ALA A 55 8.59 -0.24 3.75
CA ALA A 55 8.18 -1.36 2.92
C ALA A 55 7.93 -0.94 1.47
N PHE A 56 7.13 0.10 1.23
CA PHE A 56 6.82 0.55 -0.12
C PHE A 56 8.02 1.14 -0.86
N ARG A 57 8.92 1.85 -0.16
CA ARG A 57 10.19 2.31 -0.78
C ARG A 57 11.04 1.14 -1.25
N ARG A 58 11.13 0.05 -0.48
CA ARG A 58 11.81 -1.18 -0.92
C ARG A 58 11.12 -1.78 -2.14
N ASN A 59 9.80 -1.90 -2.10
CA ASN A 59 9.04 -2.46 -3.22
C ASN A 59 9.26 -1.68 -4.53
N VAL A 60 9.21 -0.34 -4.48
CA VAL A 60 9.46 0.54 -5.64
C VAL A 60 10.84 0.27 -6.23
N ASN A 61 11.88 0.15 -5.40
CA ASN A 61 13.23 -0.14 -5.85
C ASN A 61 13.34 -1.52 -6.51
N GLU A 62 12.73 -2.54 -5.92
CA GLU A 62 12.76 -3.91 -6.45
C GLU A 62 11.99 -4.02 -7.78
N LEU A 63 10.82 -3.37 -7.88
CA LEU A 63 10.06 -3.30 -9.12
C LEU A 63 10.81 -2.56 -10.23
N GLN A 64 11.54 -1.49 -9.90
CA GLN A 64 12.38 -0.78 -10.87
C GLN A 64 13.42 -1.72 -11.49
N LEU A 65 14.03 -2.61 -10.70
CA LEU A 65 14.99 -3.59 -11.22
C LEU A 65 14.33 -4.55 -12.24
N HIS A 66 13.07 -4.95 -12.02
CA HIS A 66 12.33 -5.77 -12.99
C HIS A 66 11.96 -4.98 -14.25
N ILE A 67 11.55 -3.72 -14.11
CA ILE A 67 11.26 -2.83 -15.24
C ILE A 67 12.52 -2.64 -16.10
N ASP A 68 13.67 -2.39 -15.47
CA ASP A 68 14.95 -2.23 -16.15
C ASP A 68 15.38 -3.54 -16.84
N ARG A 69 15.20 -4.69 -16.17
CA ARG A 69 15.44 -6.02 -16.76
C ARG A 69 14.60 -6.26 -18.00
N PHE A 70 13.34 -5.80 -18.02
CA PHE A 70 12.48 -5.95 -19.19
C PHE A 70 12.90 -5.06 -20.37
N GLY A 71 13.72 -4.03 -20.13
CA GLY A 71 13.97 -2.95 -21.06
C GLY A 71 15.42 -2.50 -21.14
N ALA A 72 16.41 -3.40 -20.95
CA ALA A 72 17.80 -3.16 -21.29
C ALA A 72 17.92 -2.76 -22.78
N GLY A 73 17.73 -1.46 -23.05
CA GLY A 73 17.58 -0.87 -24.38
C GLY A 73 16.77 0.44 -24.47
N THR A 74 15.88 0.79 -23.54
CA THR A 74 14.97 1.95 -23.74
C THR A 74 14.55 2.67 -22.45
N GLY A 75 15.46 3.47 -21.87
CA GLY A 75 15.15 4.39 -20.77
C GLY A 75 14.09 5.48 -21.08
N LYS A 76 13.56 5.53 -22.31
CA LYS A 76 12.53 6.48 -22.75
C LYS A 76 11.09 5.92 -22.61
N VAL A 77 10.89 4.61 -22.83
CA VAL A 77 9.58 3.95 -22.74
C VAL A 77 9.12 3.80 -21.28
N VAL A 78 10.06 3.58 -20.36
CA VAL A 78 9.78 3.55 -18.91
C VAL A 78 9.22 4.89 -18.43
N LYS A 79 9.78 6.02 -18.90
CA LYS A 79 9.29 7.37 -18.55
C LYS A 79 7.85 7.60 -19.05
N GLU A 80 7.50 7.08 -20.21
CA GLU A 80 6.17 7.23 -20.82
C GLU A 80 5.12 6.30 -20.17
N ALA A 81 5.49 5.06 -19.81
CA ALA A 81 4.61 4.14 -19.08
C ALA A 81 4.34 4.62 -17.64
N VAL A 82 5.36 5.18 -16.97
CA VAL A 82 5.19 5.88 -15.68
C VAL A 82 4.25 7.07 -15.86
N ALA A 83 4.34 7.84 -16.96
CA ALA A 83 3.41 8.94 -17.21
C ALA A 83 1.96 8.48 -17.51
N GLY A 84 1.77 7.28 -18.06
CA GLY A 84 0.46 6.72 -18.42
C GLY A 84 -0.29 6.01 -17.27
N ALA A 85 0.44 5.36 -16.35
CA ALA A 85 -0.15 4.65 -15.20
C ALA A 85 -0.62 5.59 -14.07
N LEU A 86 -0.15 6.84 -14.05
CA LEU A 86 -0.62 7.89 -13.13
C LEU A 86 -2.07 8.35 -13.41
N GLY A 87 -2.76 7.74 -14.39
CA GLY A 87 -4.07 8.16 -14.87
C GLY A 87 -5.28 7.69 -14.06
N VAL A 88 -5.14 6.75 -13.12
CA VAL A 88 -6.29 6.30 -12.30
C VAL A 88 -5.82 5.96 -10.87
N ALA A 89 -5.66 6.99 -10.05
CA ALA A 89 -5.76 6.84 -8.59
C ALA A 89 -6.79 7.85 -8.10
N ALA A 90 -7.91 7.32 -7.60
CA ALA A 90 -9.01 8.10 -7.07
C ALA A 90 -8.55 8.96 -5.88
N GLY A 91 -9.06 10.20 -5.83
CA GLY A 91 -9.03 11.03 -4.63
C GLY A 91 -7.83 11.97 -4.55
N VAL A 92 -7.87 13.05 -5.35
CA VAL A 92 -7.18 14.29 -5.00
C VAL A 92 -7.70 14.71 -3.63
N TYR A 93 -6.85 14.61 -2.61
CA TYR A 93 -7.14 15.11 -1.28
C TYR A 93 -7.21 16.63 -1.34
N ASP A 94 -8.38 17.18 -1.02
CA ASP A 94 -8.65 18.61 -1.14
C ASP A 94 -8.18 19.38 0.10
N LYS A 95 -7.72 20.62 -0.11
CA LYS A 95 -6.88 21.41 0.81
C LYS A 95 -7.65 22.19 1.88
N VAL A 96 -8.84 21.76 2.26
CA VAL A 96 -9.72 22.54 3.13
C VAL A 96 -10.19 21.67 4.31
N ARG A 97 -9.54 21.91 5.46
CA ARG A 97 -9.55 21.12 6.71
C ARG A 97 -8.66 19.88 6.62
N LYS A 98 -7.64 19.80 7.48
CA LYS A 98 -6.82 18.59 7.58
C LYS A 98 -7.73 17.46 8.10
N ASP A 99 -8.02 16.47 7.26
CA ASP A 99 -8.86 15.34 7.65
C ASP A 99 -8.28 14.56 8.85
N PRO A 100 -9.11 13.85 9.62
CA PRO A 100 -8.68 13.08 10.79
C PRO A 100 -7.64 12.00 10.43
N VAL A 101 -6.74 11.69 11.36
CA VAL A 101 -5.75 10.60 11.28
C VAL A 101 -6.44 9.26 11.01
N SER A 102 -7.57 9.00 11.67
CA SER A 102 -8.38 7.79 11.50
C SER A 102 -8.87 7.62 10.06
N ARG A 103 -9.20 8.72 9.36
CA ARG A 103 -9.56 8.69 7.94
C ARG A 103 -8.34 8.36 7.07
N GLY A 104 -7.18 8.95 7.37
CA GLY A 104 -5.93 8.61 6.67
C GLY A 104 -5.59 7.13 6.80
N LEU A 105 -5.64 6.58 8.02
CA LEU A 105 -5.42 5.16 8.28
C LEU A 105 -6.42 4.26 7.54
N ARG A 106 -7.69 4.65 7.46
CA ARG A 106 -8.68 3.93 6.66
C ARG A 106 -8.31 3.92 5.18
N ASP A 107 -7.85 5.05 4.64
CA ASP A 107 -7.43 5.15 3.24
C ASP A 107 -6.18 4.29 3.00
N ASP A 108 -5.25 4.23 3.96
CA ASP A 108 -4.09 3.32 3.93
C ASP A 108 -4.53 1.85 3.93
N TYR A 109 -5.52 1.47 4.75
CA TYR A 109 -6.08 0.10 4.74
C TYR A 109 -6.58 -0.29 3.35
N VAL A 110 -7.28 0.62 2.66
CA VAL A 110 -7.78 0.40 1.29
C VAL A 110 -6.61 0.27 0.31
N ALA A 111 -5.63 1.16 0.39
CA ALA A 111 -4.47 1.14 -0.48
C ALA A 111 -3.62 -0.14 -0.29
N LEU A 112 -3.39 -0.57 0.95
CA LEU A 112 -2.68 -1.80 1.28
C LEU A 112 -3.39 -3.04 0.74
N ASN A 113 -4.71 -3.15 0.92
CA ASN A 113 -5.49 -4.26 0.36
C ASN A 113 -5.50 -4.24 -1.17
N HIS A 114 -5.59 -3.06 -1.78
CA HIS A 114 -5.51 -2.90 -3.23
C HIS A 114 -4.14 -3.34 -3.77
N ALA A 115 -3.05 -2.97 -3.09
CA ALA A 115 -1.72 -3.43 -3.43
C ALA A 115 -1.58 -4.96 -3.25
N ALA A 116 -2.09 -5.54 -2.16
CA ALA A 116 -2.02 -6.97 -1.91
C ALA A 116 -2.74 -7.81 -2.99
N ILE A 117 -3.96 -7.42 -3.38
CA ILE A 117 -4.67 -8.14 -4.44
C ILE A 117 -3.99 -7.95 -5.80
N SER A 118 -3.45 -6.76 -6.09
CA SER A 118 -2.73 -6.49 -7.33
C SER A 118 -1.39 -7.24 -7.40
N TYR A 119 -0.68 -7.40 -6.27
CA TYR A 119 0.49 -8.28 -6.16
C TYR A 119 0.12 -9.76 -6.36
N THR A 120 -1.06 -10.19 -5.93
CA THR A 120 -1.56 -11.55 -6.22
C THR A 120 -1.76 -11.75 -7.72
N MET A 121 -2.28 -10.74 -8.43
CA MET A 121 -2.41 -10.76 -9.89
C MET A 121 -1.05 -10.78 -10.59
N LEU A 122 -0.10 -9.94 -10.15
CA LEU A 122 1.27 -9.93 -10.67
C LEU A 122 1.99 -11.26 -10.46
N HIS A 123 1.90 -11.83 -9.24
CA HIS A 123 2.49 -13.13 -8.91
C HIS A 123 1.93 -14.24 -9.81
N THR A 124 0.61 -14.28 -9.97
CA THR A 124 -0.07 -15.24 -10.85
C THR A 124 0.39 -15.08 -12.30
N THR A 125 0.51 -13.84 -12.78
CA THR A 125 0.97 -13.55 -14.15
C THR A 125 2.42 -13.98 -14.34
N ALA A 126 3.30 -13.68 -13.38
CA ALA A 126 4.71 -14.05 -13.44
C ALA A 126 4.89 -15.57 -13.48
N LEU A 127 4.17 -16.32 -12.64
CA LEU A 127 4.17 -17.79 -12.68
C LEU A 127 3.63 -18.34 -14.00
N ALA A 128 2.55 -17.78 -14.53
CA ALA A 128 1.94 -18.23 -15.78
C ALA A 128 2.89 -18.08 -16.99
N TYR A 129 3.78 -17.08 -16.97
CA TYR A 129 4.79 -16.87 -18.01
C TYR A 129 6.18 -17.42 -17.66
N GLY A 130 6.35 -18.08 -16.51
CA GLY A 130 7.63 -18.67 -16.08
C GLY A 130 8.70 -17.66 -15.65
N ASP A 131 8.31 -16.43 -15.30
CA ASP A 131 9.24 -15.41 -14.77
C ASP A 131 9.40 -15.56 -13.25
N GLU A 132 10.15 -16.58 -12.86
CA GLU A 132 10.38 -16.94 -11.46
C GLU A 132 10.92 -15.78 -10.61
N PRO A 133 11.91 -14.97 -11.05
CA PRO A 133 12.37 -13.84 -10.25
C PRO A 133 11.28 -12.82 -9.94
N LEU A 134 10.42 -12.47 -10.92
CA LEU A 134 9.32 -11.53 -10.66
C LEU A 134 8.24 -12.15 -9.77
N ALA A 135 7.98 -13.46 -9.94
CA ALA A 135 7.04 -14.18 -9.09
C ALA A 135 7.48 -14.14 -7.62
N GLN A 136 8.78 -14.34 -7.35
CA GLN A 136 9.34 -14.29 -6.00
C GLN A 136 9.24 -12.89 -5.38
N THR A 137 9.57 -11.84 -6.14
CA THR A 137 9.42 -10.45 -5.69
C THR A 137 7.97 -10.13 -5.34
N ALA A 138 7.02 -10.44 -6.23
CA ALA A 138 5.60 -10.21 -5.98
C ALA A 138 5.08 -10.97 -4.73
N GLN A 139 5.52 -12.21 -4.53
CA GLN A 139 5.18 -12.98 -3.34
C GLN A 139 5.79 -12.38 -2.06
N SER A 140 7.04 -11.91 -2.13
CA SER A 140 7.72 -11.24 -1.02
C SER A 140 6.98 -9.97 -0.57
N HIS A 141 6.57 -9.15 -1.54
CA HIS A 141 5.80 -7.94 -1.26
C HIS A 141 4.45 -8.30 -0.61
N LEU A 142 3.73 -9.29 -1.14
CA LEU A 142 2.46 -9.75 -0.54
C LEU A 142 2.62 -10.20 0.92
N LYS A 143 3.68 -10.97 1.21
CA LYS A 143 4.02 -11.41 2.59
C LYS A 143 4.33 -10.24 3.52
N THR A 144 4.93 -9.18 2.98
CA THR A 144 5.23 -7.94 3.73
C THR A 144 3.98 -7.13 4.01
N LEU A 145 3.05 -7.04 3.06
CA LEU A 145 1.82 -6.25 3.20
C LEU A 145 0.80 -6.87 4.17
N THR A 146 0.73 -8.20 4.24
CA THR A 146 -0.25 -8.92 5.07
C THR A 146 -0.23 -8.49 6.56
N PRO A 147 0.92 -8.46 7.26
CA PRO A 147 0.95 -7.98 8.64
C PRO A 147 0.67 -6.46 8.76
N LEU A 148 0.99 -5.65 7.76
CA LEU A 148 0.68 -4.21 7.76
C LEU A 148 -0.83 -3.96 7.67
N ILE A 149 -1.54 -4.71 6.82
CA ILE A 149 -3.01 -4.64 6.71
C ILE A 149 -3.66 -4.92 8.06
N MET A 150 -3.21 -5.98 8.75
CA MET A 150 -3.72 -6.31 10.07
C MET A 150 -3.40 -5.23 11.10
N ARG A 151 -2.21 -4.64 11.04
CA ARG A 151 -1.81 -3.59 11.97
C ARG A 151 -2.67 -2.32 11.83
N VAL A 152 -3.06 -1.92 10.62
CA VAL A 152 -3.98 -0.77 10.46
C VAL A 152 -5.29 -1.00 11.21
N TYR A 153 -5.84 -2.20 11.06
CA TYR A 153 -7.06 -2.59 11.75
C TYR A 153 -6.91 -2.51 13.29
N GLU A 154 -5.73 -2.82 13.82
CA GLU A 154 -5.42 -2.72 15.26
C GLU A 154 -5.22 -1.28 15.74
N VAL A 155 -4.74 -0.38 14.87
CA VAL A 155 -4.37 0.99 15.24
C VAL A 155 -5.53 1.97 15.10
N ILE A 156 -6.44 1.76 14.14
CA ILE A 156 -7.58 2.66 13.87
C ILE A 156 -8.43 2.97 15.12
N PRO A 157 -8.82 1.99 15.97
CA PRO A 157 -9.64 2.28 17.15
C PRO A 157 -8.98 3.28 18.11
N TYR A 158 -7.65 3.22 18.26
CA TYR A 158 -6.90 4.15 19.10
C TYR A 158 -6.79 5.54 18.47
N ALA A 159 -6.63 5.63 17.15
CA ALA A 159 -6.63 6.91 16.45
C ALA A 159 -7.99 7.62 16.57
N VAL A 160 -9.09 6.89 16.42
CA VAL A 160 -10.45 7.44 16.64
C VAL A 160 -10.63 7.90 18.08
N LEU A 161 -10.18 7.10 19.06
CA LEU A 161 -10.29 7.47 20.47
C LEU A 161 -9.50 8.74 20.81
N ALA A 162 -8.28 8.87 20.27
CA ALA A 162 -7.45 10.07 20.46
C ALA A 162 -8.11 11.32 19.88
N GLU A 163 -8.69 11.22 18.67
CA GLU A 163 -9.40 12.33 18.03
C GLU A 163 -10.62 12.80 18.85
N LEU A 164 -11.38 11.86 19.43
CA LEU A 164 -12.52 12.18 20.29
C LEU A 164 -12.10 12.81 21.63
N GLN A 165 -10.94 12.44 22.17
CA GLN A 165 -10.40 13.01 23.42
C GLN A 165 -9.94 14.47 23.25
N ASP A 166 -9.56 14.84 22.03
CA ASP A 166 -9.21 16.22 21.69
C ASP A 166 -10.45 17.13 21.52
N GLU A 167 -11.66 16.56 21.49
CA GLU A 167 -12.90 17.35 21.43
C GLU A 167 -13.29 17.91 22.82
N PRO A 168 -13.52 19.23 22.94
CA PRO A 168 -13.98 19.81 24.21
C PRO A 168 -15.32 19.21 24.66
N ASP A 169 -15.42 18.89 25.96
CA ASP A 169 -16.64 18.41 26.63
C ASP A 169 -17.19 17.05 26.15
N ALA A 170 -16.43 16.28 25.35
CA ALA A 170 -16.85 14.95 24.92
C ALA A 170 -16.77 13.92 26.08
N PRO A 171 -17.88 13.28 26.50
CA PRO A 171 -17.82 12.17 27.45
C PRO A 171 -17.28 10.93 26.74
N VAL A 172 -15.97 10.71 26.83
CA VAL A 172 -15.28 9.60 26.16
C VAL A 172 -15.07 8.42 27.10
N HIS A 173 -15.50 7.22 26.68
CA HIS A 173 -15.18 5.98 27.37
C HIS A 173 -13.77 5.50 26.99
N HIS A 174 -12.81 5.61 27.92
CA HIS A 174 -11.39 5.31 27.65
C HIS A 174 -11.10 3.85 27.21
N GLU A 175 -11.98 2.91 27.55
CA GLU A 175 -11.85 1.48 27.16
C GLU A 175 -12.43 1.17 25.77
N ALA A 176 -13.05 2.14 25.09
CA ALA A 176 -13.78 1.90 23.84
C ALA A 176 -12.89 1.32 22.72
N ALA A 177 -11.64 1.74 22.64
CA ALA A 177 -10.69 1.22 21.65
C ALA A 177 -10.38 -0.27 21.88
N ASP A 178 -10.11 -0.66 23.13
CA ASP A 178 -9.77 -2.03 23.50
C ASP A 178 -10.97 -2.98 23.30
N VAL A 179 -12.16 -2.54 23.73
CA VAL A 179 -13.42 -3.29 23.52
C VAL A 179 -13.70 -3.49 22.03
N THR A 180 -13.54 -2.43 21.22
CA THR A 180 -13.73 -2.51 19.76
C THR A 180 -12.75 -3.48 19.13
N LEU A 181 -11.48 -3.42 19.53
CA LEU A 181 -10.44 -4.30 18.99
C LEU A 181 -10.71 -5.77 19.34
N GLN A 182 -11.11 -6.05 20.58
CA GLN A 182 -11.46 -7.40 21.02
C GLN A 182 -12.65 -7.95 20.23
N GLN A 183 -13.78 -7.24 20.24
CA GLN A 183 -15.02 -7.68 19.57
C GLN A 183 -14.81 -7.87 18.08
N GLY A 184 -14.06 -6.97 17.47
CA GLY A 184 -13.78 -7.09 16.05
C GLY A 184 -12.86 -8.28 15.75
N ARG A 185 -11.81 -8.55 16.54
CA ARG A 185 -10.98 -9.76 16.38
C ARG A 185 -11.82 -11.05 16.48
N GLU A 186 -12.79 -11.09 17.39
CA GLU A 186 -13.74 -12.20 17.48
C GLU A 186 -14.55 -12.36 16.18
N ALA A 187 -14.99 -11.26 15.57
CA ALA A 187 -15.71 -11.29 14.30
C ALA A 187 -14.84 -11.85 13.14
N TRP A 188 -13.56 -11.48 13.07
CA TRP A 188 -12.64 -12.00 12.04
C TRP A 188 -12.34 -13.50 12.20
N GLN A 189 -12.28 -14.00 13.43
CA GLN A 189 -12.06 -15.44 13.72
C GLN A 189 -13.28 -16.32 13.41
N GLN A 190 -14.50 -15.75 13.45
CA GLN A 190 -15.71 -16.50 13.10
C GLN A 190 -15.87 -16.73 11.58
N GLY A 191 -15.15 -15.97 10.75
CA GLY A 191 -15.20 -16.06 9.30
C GLY A 191 -14.03 -16.82 8.65
N SER A 192 -13.01 -17.21 9.43
CA SER A 192 -11.81 -17.95 8.98
C SER A 192 -11.91 -19.44 9.28
#